data_AF-A0A967YS42-F1
#
_entry.id   AF-A0A967YS42-F1
#
_cell.length_a   1.000
_cell.length_b   1.000
_cell.length_c   1.000
_cell.angle_alpha   90.00
_cell.angle_beta   90.00
_cell.angle_gamma   90.00
#
_symmetry.space_group_name_H-M   'P 1'
#
loop_
_entity.id
_entity.type
_entity.pdbx_description
1 polymer ?
#
loop_
_entity_poly.entity_id
_entity_poly.type
_entity_poly.pdbx_seq_one_letter_code
_entity_poly.pdbx_strand_id
1 'polypeptide(L)' 'QPWPFPNSLMMGFTAEYAGGELRLEEAEIADAGWFTVDNMPNTPTKVSISGQLIAAFVAEQKGSQ' A
#
# COMPACT_ATOMS: atom_id res chain seq x y z
N GLN A 1 -3.62 0.92 13.80
CA GLN A 1 -4.31 2.23 13.80
C GLN A 1 -5.80 2.01 14.03
N PRO A 2 -6.40 2.60 15.08
CA PRO A 2 -7.86 2.55 15.27
C PRO A 2 -8.60 3.19 14.09
N TRP A 3 -9.67 2.55 13.62
CA TRP A 3 -10.51 3.03 12.53
C TRP A 3 -11.99 2.98 12.95
N PRO A 4 -12.63 4.13 13.22
CA PRO A 4 -13.91 4.17 13.95
C PRO A 4 -15.17 3.86 13.12
N PHE A 5 -15.08 3.24 11.93
CA PHE A 5 -16.24 2.87 11.14
C PHE A 5 -16.06 1.49 10.48
N PRO A 6 -16.83 0.45 10.85
CA PRO A 6 -17.83 0.39 11.91
C PRO A 6 -17.28 0.20 13.34
N ASN A 7 -16.06 -0.33 13.53
CA ASN A 7 -15.26 -0.41 14.76
C ASN A 7 -14.08 -1.36 14.49
N SER A 8 -12.98 -0.85 13.92
CA SER A 8 -11.90 -1.71 13.41
C SER A 8 -10.52 -1.29 13.94
N LEU A 9 -9.61 -2.26 14.06
CA LEU A 9 -8.20 -2.02 14.32
C LEU A 9 -7.40 -2.39 13.06
N MET A 10 -6.84 -1.39 12.38
CA MET A 10 -5.99 -1.62 11.22
C MET A 10 -4.62 -2.11 11.68
N MET A 11 -4.22 -3.28 11.19
CA MET A 11 -2.87 -3.84 11.33
C MET A 11 -2.20 -3.77 9.96
N GLY A 12 -1.04 -3.12 9.90
CA GLY A 12 -0.28 -2.95 8.67
C GLY A 12 0.74 -4.07 8.51
N PHE A 13 0.85 -4.60 7.30
CA PHE A 13 1.81 -5.65 6.95
C PHE A 13 2.56 -5.27 5.68
N THR A 14 3.76 -5.82 5.53
CA THR A 14 4.50 -5.87 4.27
C THR A 14 4.48 -7.30 3.74
N ALA A 15 4.57 -7.46 2.43
CA ALA A 15 4.60 -8.77 1.78
C ALA A 15 5.41 -8.68 0.48
N GLU A 16 6.05 -9.78 0.12
CA GLU A 16 6.73 -9.94 -1.15
C GLU A 16 5.82 -10.68 -2.15
N TYR A 17 5.85 -10.24 -3.40
CA TYR A 17 5.07 -10.87 -4.46
C TYR A 17 5.64 -12.24 -4.82
N ALA A 18 4.86 -13.30 -4.59
CA ALA A 18 5.29 -14.68 -4.83
C ALA A 18 5.12 -15.16 -6.29
N GLY A 19 4.51 -14.36 -7.17
CA GLY A 19 4.24 -14.71 -8.58
C GLY A 19 2.74 -14.79 -8.95
N GLY A 20 2.45 -14.95 -10.24
CA GLY A 20 1.09 -14.99 -10.81
C GLY A 20 0.81 -13.88 -11.82
N GLU A 21 -0.47 -13.53 -11.97
CA GLU A 21 -0.94 -12.40 -12.80
C GLU A 21 -1.86 -11.51 -11.96
N LEU A 22 -1.77 -10.19 -12.14
CA LEU A 22 -2.70 -9.25 -11.52
C LEU A 22 -4.07 -9.39 -12.17
N ARG A 23 -5.08 -9.77 -11.38
CA ARG A 23 -6.48 -9.87 -11.78
C ARG A 23 -7.35 -9.17 -10.76
N LEU A 24 -8.14 -8.21 -11.23
CA LEU A 24 -9.03 -7.40 -10.38
C LEU A 24 -10.35 -8.12 -10.11
N GLU A 25 -10.86 -7.96 -8.89
CA GLU A 25 -12.28 -8.15 -8.61
C GLU A 25 -12.98 -6.79 -8.79
N GLU A 26 -13.54 -6.58 -9.98
CA GLU A 26 -14.07 -5.27 -10.42
C GLU A 26 -15.20 -4.71 -9.52
N ALA A 27 -15.85 -5.57 -8.73
CA ALA A 27 -16.88 -5.17 -7.78
C ALA A 27 -16.30 -4.50 -6.50
N GLU A 28 -15.03 -4.76 -6.17
CA GLU A 28 -14.35 -4.22 -5.00
C GLU A 28 -13.32 -3.15 -5.38
N ILE A 29 -12.51 -3.42 -6.41
CA ILE A 29 -11.37 -2.58 -6.79
C ILE A 29 -11.53 -2.13 -8.25
N ALA A 30 -11.62 -0.81 -8.45
CA ALA A 30 -11.82 -0.22 -9.77
C ALA A 30 -10.54 -0.18 -10.62
N ASP A 31 -9.37 -0.06 -10.00
CA ASP A 31 -8.08 0.01 -10.69
C ASP A 31 -6.94 -0.48 -9.79
N ALA A 32 -5.95 -1.15 -10.38
CA ALA A 32 -4.72 -1.53 -9.70
C ALA A 32 -3.56 -1.63 -10.70
N GLY A 33 -2.37 -1.30 -10.21
CA GLY A 33 -1.14 -1.38 -10.99
C GLY A 33 0.07 -1.63 -10.11
N TRP A 34 1.16 -2.02 -10.75
CA TRP A 34 2.48 -2.09 -10.14
C TRP A 34 3.18 -0.75 -10.33
N PHE A 35 3.73 -0.22 -9.25
CA PHE A 35 4.39 1.08 -9.25
C PHE A 35 5.82 0.96 -8.74
N THR A 36 6.74 1.65 -9.41
CA THR A 36 8.10 1.81 -8.94
C THR A 36 8.17 3.00 -7.98
N VAL A 37 9.21 3.04 -7.15
CA VAL A 37 9.42 4.13 -6.17
C VAL A 37 9.54 5.52 -6.81
N ASP A 38 9.93 5.58 -8.08
CA ASP A 38 10.09 6.83 -8.84
C ASP A 38 8.83 7.24 -9.62
N ASN A 39 7.84 6.35 -9.73
CA ASN A 39 6.61 6.57 -10.48
C ASN A 39 5.37 6.19 -9.65
N MET A 40 5.33 6.66 -8.40
CA MET A 40 4.18 6.45 -7.52
C MET A 40 3.01 7.37 -7.90
N PRO A 41 1.76 6.89 -7.82
CA PRO A 41 0.57 7.71 -7.98
C PRO A 41 0.41 8.64 -6.76
N ASN A 42 -0.68 9.41 -6.72
CA ASN A 42 -0.99 10.20 -5.54
C ASN A 42 -1.26 9.29 -4.34
N THR A 43 -0.39 9.37 -3.32
CA THR A 43 -0.46 8.50 -2.14
C THR A 43 -1.16 9.18 -0.96
N PRO A 44 -1.80 8.40 -0.07
CA PRO A 44 -2.33 8.93 1.19
C PRO A 44 -1.26 9.62 2.05
N THR A 45 -1.70 10.52 2.93
CA THR A 45 -0.79 11.20 3.88
C THR A 45 -0.21 10.21 4.90
N LYS A 46 0.98 10.52 5.44
CA LYS A 46 1.68 9.72 6.47
C LYS A 46 0.94 9.66 7.82
N VAL A 47 -0.20 10.34 7.96
CA VAL A 47 -1.07 10.21 9.15
C VAL A 47 -1.86 8.89 9.09
N SER A 48 -2.21 8.43 7.89
CA SER A 48 -2.89 7.14 7.69
C SER A 48 -1.91 5.96 7.75
N ILE A 49 -2.37 4.80 8.20
CA ILE A 49 -1.56 3.57 8.19
C ILE A 49 -1.09 3.21 6.78
N SER A 50 -1.93 3.41 5.75
CA SER A 50 -1.59 3.16 4.35
C SER A 50 -0.45 4.07 3.89
N GLY A 51 -0.51 5.38 4.21
CA GLY A 51 0.57 6.31 3.90
C GLY A 51 1.87 6.02 4.66
N GLN A 52 1.79 5.49 5.88
CA GLN A 52 2.95 5.04 6.64
C GLN A 52 3.62 3.81 6.00
N LEU A 53 2.84 2.81 5.58
CA LEU A 53 3.35 1.61 4.91
C LEU A 53 4.06 1.97 3.59
N ILE A 54 3.44 2.81 2.77
CA ILE A 54 4.04 3.25 1.50
C ILE A 54 5.33 4.05 1.75
N ALA A 55 5.33 4.97 2.71
CA ALA A 55 6.52 5.75 3.04
C ALA A 55 7.67 4.89 3.57
N ALA A 56 7.37 3.85 4.35
CA ALA A 56 8.36 2.90 4.83
C ALA A 56 9.00 2.11 3.68
N PHE A 57 8.18 1.58 2.76
CA PHE A 57 8.67 0.89 1.56
C PHE A 57 9.59 1.78 0.71
N VAL A 58 9.20 3.03 0.45
CA VAL A 58 10.02 3.97 -0.33
C VAL A 58 11.36 4.27 0.37
N ALA A 59 11.36 4.42 1.70
CA ALA A 59 12.58 4.65 2.45
C ALA A 59 13.53 3.44 2.41
N GLU A 60 13.00 2.22 2.54
CA GLU A 60 13.75 0.98 2.47
C GLU A 60 14.42 0.77 1.10
N GLN A 61 13.67 0.99 0.02
CA GLN A 61 14.19 0.85 -1.35
C GLN A 61 15.26 1.90 -1.68
N LYS A 62 15.13 3.13 -1.16
CA LYS A 62 16.14 4.19 -1.36
C LYS A 62 17.37 4.04 -0.47
N GLY A 63 17.23 3.41 0.70
CA GLY A 63 18.34 3.12 1.60
C GLY A 63 19.13 1.85 1.25
N SER A 64 18.57 1.00 0.37
CA SER A 64 19.23 -0.21 -0.15
C SER A 64 20.04 0.05 -1.43
N GLN A 65 20.28 1.32 -1.76
CA GLN A 65 21.08 1.79 -2.89
C GLN A 65 22.44 2.32 -2.45
#